data_AF-Q1MXU7-F1
#
_entry.id   AF-Q1MXU7-F1
#
_cell.length_a   1.000
_cell.length_b   1.000
_cell.length_c   1.000
_cell.angle_alpha   90.00
_cell.angle_beta   90.00
_cell.angle_gamma   90.00
#
_symmetry.space_group_name_H-M   'P 1'
#
loop_
_entity.id
_entity.type
_entity.pdbx_description
1 polymer ?
#
loop_
_entity_poly.entity_id
_entity_poly.type
_entity_poly.pdbx_seq_one_letter_code
_entity_poly.pdbx_strand_id
1 'polypeptide(L)'
;MALIVALNQLTKLVLKFWQTEKVTHNIIIILRSCHMFAAQLPSAALEISAIKKAFISNNLLPAANDEPILSRASQEHVERIHRWIAPLEFRLGVKARVIPCAEADLVEGVAAQIKQDQVVLLANCIQSEKQALDVFRFAAVGLLAVPRYLQKKDRIVRTIYQGLSDEQIELIASRYGISGSQTEEMVVKLYLAELSALDVEPSFFERRDAFQRRLVRLVWPKLGWKSHESHYVIYRAAKTL
;
A
#
# COMPACT_ATOMS: atom_id res chain seq x y z
N MET A 1 -3.69 19.06 36.66
CA MET A 1 -3.23 17.67 36.88
C MET A 1 -3.12 16.86 35.57
N ALA A 2 -4.18 16.70 34.77
CA ALA A 2 -4.14 15.92 33.52
C ALA A 2 -3.15 16.44 32.45
N LEU A 3 -2.98 17.76 32.34
CA LEU A 3 -2.08 18.39 31.35
C LEU A 3 -0.59 18.09 31.64
N ILE A 4 -0.20 18.03 32.91
CA ILE A 4 1.17 17.78 33.36
C ILE A 4 1.55 16.30 33.14
N VAL A 5 0.59 15.39 33.35
CA VAL A 5 0.78 13.97 33.05
C VAL A 5 0.92 13.75 31.54
N ALA A 6 0.13 14.45 30.72
CA ALA A 6 0.25 14.41 29.26
C ALA A 6 1.61 14.95 28.78
N LEU A 7 2.08 16.07 29.33
CA LEU A 7 3.41 16.62 29.03
C LEU A 7 4.55 15.67 29.42
N ASN A 8 4.45 15.01 30.57
CA ASN A 8 5.46 14.05 31.02
C ASN A 8 5.47 12.74 30.21
N GLN A 9 4.35 12.34 29.61
CA GLN A 9 4.32 11.22 28.68
C GLN A 9 4.85 11.62 27.29
N LEU A 10 4.56 12.84 26.85
CA LEU A 10 5.09 13.44 25.62
C LEU A 10 6.62 13.51 25.63
N THR A 11 7.22 13.99 26.72
CA THR A 11 8.69 14.09 26.84
C THR A 11 9.35 12.71 26.81
N LYS A 12 8.78 11.70 27.49
CA LYS A 12 9.28 10.32 27.45
C LYS A 12 9.18 9.67 26.06
N LEU A 13 8.10 9.95 25.32
CA LEU A 13 7.90 9.43 23.96
C LEU A 13 8.84 10.08 22.94
N VAL A 14 9.09 11.38 23.08
CA VAL A 14 10.06 12.13 22.24
C VAL A 14 11.47 11.61 22.50
N LEU A 15 11.90 11.45 23.75
CA LEU A 15 13.22 10.92 24.09
C LEU A 15 13.44 9.50 23.53
N LYS A 16 12.41 8.65 23.55
CA LYS A 16 12.48 7.29 23.00
C LYS A 16 12.57 7.27 21.47
N PHE A 17 11.90 8.21 20.78
CA PHE A 17 12.01 8.38 19.33
C PHE A 17 13.43 8.78 18.91
N TRP A 18 14.04 9.71 19.65
CA TRP A 18 15.41 10.17 19.39
C TRP A 18 16.49 9.13 19.73
N GLN A 19 16.26 8.24 20.69
CA GLN A 19 17.22 7.17 21.03
C GLN A 19 17.23 6.01 20.03
N THR A 20 16.14 5.77 19.30
CA THR A 20 16.07 4.70 18.30
C THR A 20 16.71 5.06 16.95
N GLU A 21 16.91 6.34 16.68
CA GLU A 21 17.60 6.81 15.48
C GLU A 21 19.03 7.19 15.85
N LYS A 22 20.00 6.28 15.64
CA LYS A 22 21.44 6.62 15.70
C LYS A 22 21.72 7.69 14.64
N VAL A 23 21.68 8.95 15.05
CA VAL A 23 22.00 10.11 14.21
C VAL A 23 23.51 10.17 14.00
N THR A 24 24.00 9.55 12.92
CA THR A 24 25.31 9.89 12.35
C THR A 24 25.10 10.98 11.30
N HIS A 25 25.45 12.21 11.70
CA HIS A 25 26.04 13.29 10.93
C HIS A 25 26.16 13.03 9.41
N ASN A 26 25.38 13.77 8.62
CA ASN A 26 25.86 14.55 7.48
C ASN A 26 24.67 15.31 6.87
N ILE A 27 24.55 16.56 7.32
CA ILE A 27 23.81 17.63 6.64
C ILE A 27 24.84 18.34 5.75
N ILE A 28 24.38 18.83 4.59
CA ILE A 28 25.04 19.69 3.58
C ILE A 28 25.42 18.93 2.29
N ILE A 29 25.08 19.55 1.15
CA ILE A 29 25.20 19.12 -0.25
C ILE A 29 24.04 18.17 -0.63
N ILE A 30 23.00 18.52 -1.41
CA ILE A 30 23.03 18.99 -2.80
C ILE A 30 21.80 19.88 -3.06
N LEU A 31 22.01 21.20 -3.01
CA LEU A 31 21.20 22.22 -3.70
C LEU A 31 22.13 22.84 -4.75
N ARG A 32 22.22 22.21 -5.92
CA ARG A 32 22.84 22.72 -7.17
C ARG A 32 22.97 21.55 -8.13
N SER A 33 22.01 21.41 -9.04
CA SER A 33 22.17 20.89 -10.41
C SER A 33 20.79 20.75 -11.04
N CYS A 34 20.19 21.86 -11.47
CA CYS A 34 19.09 21.88 -12.43
C CYS A 34 19.36 23.02 -13.41
N HIS A 35 20.47 22.89 -14.15
CA HIS A 35 20.68 23.55 -15.42
C HIS A 35 21.33 22.53 -16.36
N MET A 36 20.85 22.54 -17.61
CA MET A 36 21.14 21.62 -18.71
C MET A 36 20.35 20.30 -18.70
N PHE A 37 19.23 20.29 -19.41
CA PHE A 37 19.07 19.46 -20.61
C PHE A 37 17.82 19.95 -21.36
N ALA A 38 17.98 21.00 -22.17
CA ALA A 38 17.06 21.31 -23.25
C ALA A 38 17.56 20.54 -24.48
N ALA A 39 17.11 19.30 -24.63
CA ALA A 39 17.28 18.57 -25.88
C ALA A 39 16.06 18.84 -26.76
N GLN A 40 16.31 19.41 -27.93
CA GLN A 40 15.34 19.66 -28.99
C GLN A 40 14.64 18.35 -29.40
N LEU A 41 13.32 18.35 -29.38
CA LEU A 41 12.50 17.34 -30.06
C LEU A 41 12.25 17.81 -31.50
N PRO A 42 12.55 17.00 -32.52
CA PRO A 42 12.16 17.29 -33.89
C PRO A 42 10.65 17.08 -34.04
N SER A 43 9.97 18.09 -34.60
CA SER A 43 8.59 18.01 -35.07
C SER A 43 8.51 17.02 -36.25
N ALA A 44 8.30 15.73 -35.94
CA ALA A 44 7.95 14.73 -36.93
C ALA A 44 6.42 14.76 -37.11
N ALA A 45 5.98 15.17 -38.31
CA ALA A 45 4.58 15.19 -38.70
C ALA A 45 3.96 13.80 -38.51
N LEU A 46 3.06 13.69 -37.52
CA LEU A 46 2.26 12.51 -37.24
C LEU A 46 1.31 12.26 -38.41
N GLU A 47 1.62 11.25 -39.21
CA GLU A 47 0.75 10.80 -40.30
C GLU A 47 -0.52 10.17 -39.71
N ILE A 48 -1.68 10.76 -39.99
CA ILE A 48 -2.99 10.34 -39.48
C ILE A 48 -3.30 8.86 -39.82
N SER A 49 -2.70 8.34 -40.89
CA SER A 49 -2.76 6.94 -41.31
C SER A 49 -2.12 5.98 -40.29
N ALA A 50 -1.00 6.37 -39.66
CA ALA A 50 -0.32 5.58 -38.63
C ALA A 50 -1.13 5.54 -37.32
N ILE A 51 -1.76 6.66 -36.96
CA ILE A 51 -2.65 6.75 -35.79
C ILE A 51 -3.86 5.84 -35.99
N LYS A 52 -4.48 5.84 -37.19
CA LYS A 52 -5.61 4.97 -37.51
C LYS A 52 -5.23 3.48 -37.50
N LYS A 53 -4.06 3.12 -38.01
CA LYS A 53 -3.56 1.73 -37.93
C LYS A 53 -3.28 1.29 -36.50
N ALA A 54 -2.67 2.15 -35.68
CA ALA A 54 -2.45 1.87 -34.26
C ALA A 54 -3.77 1.75 -33.49
N PHE A 55 -4.77 2.56 -33.83
CA PHE A 55 -6.10 2.48 -33.23
C PHE A 55 -6.83 1.18 -33.58
N ILE A 56 -6.79 0.74 -34.84
CA ILE A 56 -7.40 -0.53 -35.27
C ILE A 56 -6.66 -1.72 -34.64
N SER A 57 -5.33 -1.68 -34.58
CA SER A 57 -4.50 -2.68 -33.88
C SER A 57 -4.88 -2.82 -32.41
N ASN A 58 -5.08 -1.71 -31.70
CA ASN A 58 -5.44 -1.73 -30.28
C ASN A 58 -6.88 -2.16 -30.01
N ASN A 59 -7.80 -2.02 -30.98
CA ASN A 59 -9.20 -2.44 -30.85
C ASN A 59 -9.51 -3.82 -31.46
N LEU A 60 -8.51 -4.50 -32.05
CA LEU A 60 -8.57 -5.91 -32.44
C LEU A 60 -8.15 -6.85 -31.30
N LEU A 61 -7.76 -6.30 -30.15
CA LEU A 61 -7.66 -7.10 -28.93
C LEU A 61 -9.08 -7.54 -28.54
N PRO A 62 -9.30 -8.83 -28.21
CA PRO A 62 -10.60 -9.31 -27.77
C PRO A 62 -11.10 -8.41 -26.63
N ALA A 63 -12.36 -8.02 -26.70
CA ALA A 63 -12.97 -7.11 -25.74
C ALA A 63 -12.70 -7.60 -24.31
N ALA A 64 -12.21 -6.71 -23.45
CA ALA A 64 -11.86 -6.98 -22.06
C ALA A 64 -13.06 -7.35 -21.14
N ASN A 65 -14.17 -7.82 -21.71
CA ASN A 65 -15.42 -8.17 -21.04
C ASN A 65 -15.69 -9.68 -21.00
N ASP A 66 -14.85 -10.51 -21.64
CA ASP A 66 -14.88 -11.94 -21.36
C ASP A 66 -14.20 -12.18 -20.01
N GLU A 67 -14.95 -12.71 -19.04
CA GLU A 67 -14.39 -13.19 -17.78
C GLU A 67 -13.18 -14.08 -18.12
N PRO A 68 -11.96 -13.73 -17.69
CA PRO A 68 -10.85 -14.63 -17.91
C PRO A 68 -11.16 -15.88 -17.12
N ILE A 69 -11.48 -16.97 -17.80
CA ILE A 69 -11.29 -18.31 -17.25
C ILE A 69 -9.80 -18.36 -16.95
N LEU A 70 -9.42 -18.07 -15.70
CA LEU A 70 -8.03 -17.93 -15.28
C LEU A 70 -7.42 -19.33 -15.27
N SER A 71 -7.04 -19.79 -16.46
CA SER A 71 -6.38 -21.06 -16.70
C SER A 71 -5.21 -21.20 -15.73
N ARG A 72 -5.06 -22.40 -15.18
CA ARG A 72 -3.99 -22.73 -14.23
C ARG A 72 -2.65 -22.22 -14.76
N ALA A 73 -1.95 -21.40 -13.98
CA ALA A 73 -0.67 -20.86 -14.39
C ALA A 73 0.37 -21.97 -14.58
N SER A 74 1.26 -21.81 -15.56
CA SER A 74 2.37 -22.72 -15.79
C SER A 74 3.38 -22.67 -14.64
N GLN A 75 4.11 -23.76 -14.43
CA GLN A 75 5.15 -23.82 -13.39
C GLN A 75 6.24 -22.76 -13.60
N GLU A 76 6.61 -22.48 -14.84
CA GLU A 76 7.57 -21.42 -15.18
C GLU A 76 7.09 -20.03 -14.75
N HIS A 77 5.79 -19.76 -14.85
CA HIS A 77 5.21 -18.49 -14.43
C HIS A 77 5.21 -18.35 -12.91
N VAL A 78 4.90 -19.43 -12.19
CA VAL A 78 4.99 -19.48 -10.72
C VAL A 78 6.43 -19.20 -10.27
N GLU A 79 7.42 -19.84 -10.88
CA GLU A 79 8.84 -19.59 -10.58
C GLU A 79 9.27 -18.15 -10.90
N ARG A 80 8.75 -17.58 -11.99
CA ARG A 80 9.01 -16.19 -12.36
C ARG A 80 8.50 -15.22 -11.30
N ILE A 81 7.27 -15.44 -10.81
CA ILE A 81 6.70 -14.64 -9.72
C ILE A 81 7.54 -14.76 -8.46
N HIS A 82 7.99 -15.97 -8.09
CA HIS A 82 8.91 -16.15 -6.96
C HIS A 82 10.19 -15.31 -7.09
N ARG A 83 10.78 -15.26 -8.29
CA ARG A 83 11.97 -14.44 -8.55
C ARG A 83 11.69 -12.94 -8.42
N TRP A 84 10.54 -12.48 -8.94
CA TRP A 84 10.14 -11.07 -8.83
C TRP A 84 9.95 -10.62 -7.39
N ILE A 85 9.30 -11.43 -6.55
CA ILE A 85 8.99 -11.04 -5.17
C ILE A 85 10.15 -11.26 -4.19
N ALA A 86 11.14 -12.10 -4.53
CA ALA A 86 12.22 -12.48 -3.62
C ALA A 86 12.96 -11.30 -2.94
N PRO A 87 13.28 -10.18 -3.62
CA PRO A 87 13.87 -9.01 -2.97
C PRO A 87 12.95 -8.39 -1.90
N LEU A 88 11.64 -8.37 -2.15
CA LEU A 88 10.66 -7.86 -1.19
C LEU A 88 10.46 -8.81 -0.02
N GLU A 89 10.43 -10.12 -0.26
CA GLU A 89 10.37 -11.13 0.81
C GLU A 89 11.54 -10.98 1.78
N PHE A 90 12.75 -10.81 1.23
CA PHE A 90 13.95 -10.60 2.03
C PHE A 90 13.89 -9.29 2.82
N ARG A 91 13.46 -8.19 2.17
CA ARG A 91 13.36 -6.87 2.79
C ARG A 91 12.32 -6.80 3.91
N LEU A 92 11.20 -7.50 3.77
CA LEU A 92 10.09 -7.50 4.75
C LEU A 92 10.15 -8.66 5.73
N GLY A 93 11.00 -9.66 5.52
CA GLY A 93 11.08 -10.85 6.37
C GLY A 93 9.87 -11.78 6.26
N VAL A 94 9.04 -11.63 5.22
CA VAL A 94 7.80 -12.40 5.02
C VAL A 94 7.95 -13.28 3.78
N LYS A 95 7.62 -14.57 3.93
CA LYS A 95 7.58 -15.54 2.83
C LYS A 95 6.18 -15.68 2.27
N ALA A 96 6.07 -15.68 0.94
CA ALA A 96 4.82 -15.95 0.24
C ALA A 96 4.80 -17.35 -0.35
N ARG A 97 3.64 -18.00 -0.25
CA ARG A 97 3.31 -19.21 -0.99
C ARG A 97 2.64 -18.80 -2.31
N VAL A 98 3.35 -18.97 -3.43
CA VAL A 98 2.78 -18.73 -4.76
C VAL A 98 2.18 -20.04 -5.26
N ILE A 99 0.91 -20.02 -5.65
CA ILE A 99 0.21 -21.20 -6.18
C ILE A 99 -0.35 -20.89 -7.58
N PRO A 100 -0.46 -21.89 -8.47
CA PRO A 100 -0.81 -21.67 -9.87
C PRO A 100 -2.27 -21.25 -10.09
N CYS A 101 -3.17 -21.59 -9.17
CA CYS A 101 -4.60 -21.27 -9.18
C CYS A 101 -5.17 -21.43 -7.76
N ALA A 102 -6.38 -20.94 -7.51
CA ALA A 102 -7.06 -21.16 -6.24
C ALA A 102 -7.26 -22.66 -5.95
N GLU A 103 -7.06 -23.04 -4.70
CA GLU A 103 -7.45 -24.35 -4.14
C GLU A 103 -8.83 -24.19 -3.47
N ALA A 104 -9.49 -25.29 -3.08
CA ALA A 104 -10.88 -25.29 -2.56
C ALA A 104 -11.15 -24.35 -1.36
N ASP A 105 -10.12 -23.95 -0.62
CA ASP A 105 -10.24 -23.04 0.53
C ASP A 105 -9.87 -21.58 0.20
N LEU A 106 -9.61 -21.25 -1.07
CA LEU A 106 -9.17 -19.94 -1.50
C LEU A 106 -10.19 -19.31 -2.43
N VAL A 107 -10.39 -18.00 -2.28
CA VAL A 107 -11.33 -17.26 -3.12
C VAL A 107 -10.76 -17.13 -4.53
N GLU A 108 -11.47 -17.65 -5.52
CA GLU A 108 -11.10 -17.48 -6.93
C GLU A 108 -11.12 -16.00 -7.34
N GLY A 109 -10.22 -15.62 -8.24
CA GLY A 109 -10.09 -14.24 -8.73
C GLY A 109 -9.34 -13.27 -7.80
N VAL A 110 -9.13 -13.60 -6.52
CA VAL A 110 -8.40 -12.73 -5.58
C VAL A 110 -6.91 -13.04 -5.59
N ALA A 111 -6.11 -12.13 -6.17
CA ALA A 111 -4.68 -12.32 -6.40
C ALA A 111 -3.83 -12.56 -5.14
N ALA A 112 -4.27 -12.08 -3.97
CA ALA A 112 -3.55 -12.18 -2.70
C ALA A 112 -4.50 -12.44 -1.54
N GLN A 113 -4.18 -13.42 -0.70
CA GLN A 113 -4.97 -13.79 0.48
C GLN A 113 -4.06 -14.20 1.64
N ILE A 114 -4.57 -14.15 2.88
CA ILE A 114 -3.87 -14.64 4.07
C ILE A 114 -4.50 -15.96 4.50
N LYS A 115 -3.71 -17.05 4.52
CA LYS A 115 -4.14 -18.36 5.01
C LYS A 115 -3.18 -18.81 6.10
N GLN A 116 -3.71 -19.16 7.27
CA GLN A 116 -2.90 -19.62 8.42
C GLN A 116 -1.71 -18.68 8.73
N ASP A 117 -1.97 -17.37 8.70
CA ASP A 117 -0.96 -16.34 8.99
C ASP A 117 0.19 -16.25 7.97
N GLN A 118 0.02 -16.87 6.79
CA GLN A 118 0.94 -16.83 5.66
C GLN A 118 0.33 -16.11 4.46
N VAL A 119 1.20 -15.41 3.71
CA VAL A 119 0.82 -14.76 2.45
C VAL A 119 0.69 -15.81 1.35
N VAL A 120 -0.47 -15.86 0.70
CA VAL A 120 -0.73 -16.72 -0.46
C VAL A 120 -1.00 -15.85 -1.68
N LEU A 121 -0.26 -16.08 -2.77
CA LEU A 121 -0.42 -15.39 -4.04
C LEU A 121 -0.93 -16.34 -5.12
N LEU A 122 -1.97 -15.92 -5.85
CA LEU A 122 -2.50 -16.67 -6.98
C LEU A 122 -1.81 -16.22 -8.27
N ALA A 123 -0.98 -17.09 -8.84
CA ALA A 123 -0.17 -16.77 -10.01
C ALA A 123 -1.01 -16.53 -11.27
N ASN A 124 -2.15 -17.18 -11.42
CA ASN A 124 -3.06 -16.97 -12.55
C ASN A 124 -3.63 -15.54 -12.58
N CYS A 125 -3.73 -14.86 -11.45
CA CYS A 125 -4.18 -13.47 -11.37
C CYS A 125 -3.08 -12.43 -11.63
N ILE A 126 -1.81 -12.84 -11.75
CA ILE A 126 -0.65 -11.95 -11.83
C ILE A 126 -0.04 -12.03 -13.22
N GLN A 127 0.01 -10.91 -13.94
CA GLN A 127 0.46 -10.85 -15.33
C GLN A 127 1.81 -10.15 -15.51
N SER A 128 2.22 -9.31 -14.55
CA SER A 128 3.44 -8.52 -14.65
C SER A 128 4.24 -8.50 -13.36
N GLU A 129 5.53 -8.16 -13.46
CA GLU A 129 6.42 -7.97 -12.31
C GLU A 129 5.89 -6.91 -11.35
N LYS A 130 5.49 -5.74 -11.87
CA LYS A 130 4.93 -4.68 -11.05
C LYS A 130 3.70 -5.17 -10.27
N GLN A 131 2.79 -5.86 -10.95
CA GLN A 131 1.62 -6.42 -10.28
C GLN A 131 2.01 -7.44 -9.21
N ALA A 132 3.02 -8.28 -9.44
CA ALA A 132 3.51 -9.22 -8.43
C ALA A 132 4.03 -8.51 -7.17
N LEU A 133 4.79 -7.42 -7.36
CA LEU A 133 5.32 -6.60 -6.26
C LEU A 133 4.19 -5.89 -5.49
N ASP A 134 3.25 -5.27 -6.21
CA ASP A 134 2.11 -4.54 -5.63
C ASP A 134 1.20 -5.51 -4.85
N VAL A 135 0.89 -6.68 -5.43
CA VAL A 135 0.07 -7.73 -4.82
C VAL A 135 0.76 -8.36 -3.61
N PHE A 136 2.06 -8.64 -3.70
CA PHE A 136 2.82 -9.13 -2.54
C PHE A 136 2.80 -8.11 -1.40
N ARG A 137 3.00 -6.84 -1.70
CA ARG A 137 2.99 -5.78 -0.69
C ARG A 137 1.62 -5.56 -0.07
N PHE A 138 0.58 -5.57 -0.90
CA PHE A 138 -0.82 -5.58 -0.46
C PHE A 138 -1.09 -6.71 0.54
N ALA A 139 -0.60 -7.92 0.26
CA ALA A 139 -0.78 -9.05 1.17
C ALA A 139 0.07 -8.92 2.45
N ALA A 140 1.39 -8.77 2.31
CA ALA A 140 2.33 -8.81 3.41
C ALA A 140 2.20 -7.60 4.35
N VAL A 141 2.03 -6.40 3.81
CA VAL A 141 1.86 -5.19 4.61
C VAL A 141 0.39 -4.93 4.88
N GLY A 142 -0.44 -4.94 3.84
CA GLY A 142 -1.84 -4.55 3.93
C GLY A 142 -2.73 -5.56 4.66
N LEU A 143 -2.70 -6.83 4.27
CA LEU A 143 -3.58 -7.85 4.87
C LEU A 143 -3.00 -8.52 6.12
N LEU A 144 -1.67 -8.55 6.25
CA LEU A 144 -1.00 -9.19 7.39
C LEU A 144 -0.53 -8.18 8.44
N ALA A 145 0.36 -7.25 8.08
CA ALA A 145 0.98 -6.34 9.04
C ALA A 145 0.01 -5.29 9.61
N VAL A 146 -0.78 -4.64 8.76
CA VAL A 146 -1.69 -3.55 9.15
C VAL A 146 -2.74 -4.02 10.16
N PRO A 147 -3.46 -5.15 9.96
CA PRO A 147 -4.40 -5.66 10.96
C PRO A 147 -3.75 -5.97 12.30
N ARG A 148 -2.56 -6.59 12.29
CA ARG A 148 -1.78 -6.84 13.53
C ARG A 148 -1.38 -5.54 14.21
N TYR A 149 -0.94 -4.55 13.44
CA TYR A 149 -0.57 -3.24 13.97
C TYR A 149 -1.77 -2.49 14.53
N LEU A 150 -2.95 -2.59 13.92
CA LEU A 150 -4.17 -1.92 14.38
C LEU A 150 -4.88 -2.68 15.51
N GLN A 151 -4.46 -3.90 15.83
CA GLN A 151 -5.00 -4.65 16.96
C GLN A 151 -4.93 -3.81 18.25
N LYS A 152 -6.09 -3.63 18.91
CA LYS A 152 -6.27 -2.81 20.12
C LYS A 152 -6.09 -1.29 19.90
N LYS A 153 -6.19 -0.78 18.67
CA LYS A 153 -6.06 0.65 18.34
C LYS A 153 -7.35 1.24 17.73
N ASP A 154 -8.49 0.91 18.32
CA ASP A 154 -9.83 1.27 17.83
C ASP A 154 -10.01 2.78 17.62
N ARG A 155 -9.37 3.61 18.47
CA ARG A 155 -9.38 5.07 18.31
C ARG A 155 -8.74 5.52 16.99
N ILE A 156 -7.65 4.87 16.56
CA ILE A 156 -6.99 5.18 15.29
C ILE A 156 -7.91 4.78 14.14
N VAL A 157 -8.47 3.56 14.20
CA VAL A 157 -9.41 3.05 13.21
C VAL A 157 -10.58 4.02 13.00
N ARG A 158 -11.26 4.40 14.08
CA ARG A 158 -12.38 5.35 14.01
C ARG A 158 -11.97 6.72 13.45
N THR A 159 -10.80 7.22 13.83
CA THR A 159 -10.32 8.52 13.32
C THR A 159 -10.01 8.47 11.82
N ILE A 160 -9.46 7.36 11.33
CA ILE A 160 -9.21 7.16 9.89
C ILE A 160 -10.55 7.09 9.16
N TYR A 161 -11.48 6.27 9.66
CA TYR A 161 -12.82 6.13 9.07
C TYR A 161 -13.55 7.47 8.94
N GLN A 162 -13.56 8.27 10.01
CA GLN A 162 -14.15 9.62 10.00
C GLN A 162 -13.45 10.62 9.08
N GLY A 163 -12.22 10.32 8.65
CA GLY A 163 -11.45 11.12 7.71
C GLY A 163 -11.58 10.69 6.24
N LEU A 164 -12.24 9.56 5.97
CA LEU A 164 -12.54 9.11 4.61
C LEU A 164 -13.75 9.86 4.07
N SER A 165 -13.79 10.10 2.76
CA SER A 165 -15.00 10.58 2.09
C SER A 165 -16.01 9.44 1.92
N ASP A 166 -17.30 9.78 1.83
CA ASP A 166 -18.36 8.81 1.57
C ASP A 166 -18.10 8.03 0.26
N GLU A 167 -17.59 8.71 -0.78
CA GLU A 167 -17.17 8.09 -2.04
C GLU A 167 -16.09 7.01 -1.85
N GLN A 168 -15.11 7.24 -0.98
CA GLN A 168 -14.05 6.25 -0.68
C GLN A 168 -14.62 5.04 0.05
N ILE A 169 -15.56 5.28 0.99
CA ILE A 169 -16.22 4.22 1.74
C ILE A 169 -17.08 3.37 0.80
N GLU A 170 -17.86 3.99 -0.08
CA GLU A 170 -18.69 3.30 -1.07
C GLU A 170 -17.86 2.52 -2.09
N LEU A 171 -16.73 3.09 -2.55
CA LEU A 171 -15.84 2.42 -3.49
C LEU A 171 -15.22 1.15 -2.87
N ILE A 172 -14.77 1.22 -1.62
CA ILE A 172 -14.22 0.05 -0.93
C ILE A 172 -15.33 -0.96 -0.66
N ALA A 173 -16.50 -0.51 -0.19
CA ALA A 173 -17.61 -1.39 0.11
C ALA A 173 -18.10 -2.16 -1.13
N SER A 174 -18.25 -1.47 -2.26
CA SER A 174 -18.65 -2.09 -3.54
C SER A 174 -17.59 -3.06 -4.06
N ARG A 175 -16.31 -2.69 -4.02
CA ARG A 175 -15.21 -3.53 -4.51
C ARG A 175 -15.07 -4.85 -3.76
N TYR A 176 -15.27 -4.83 -2.45
CA TYR A 176 -15.10 -6.03 -1.59
C TYR A 176 -16.44 -6.65 -1.15
N GLY A 177 -17.57 -6.22 -1.73
CA GLY A 177 -18.90 -6.77 -1.43
C GLY A 177 -19.35 -6.57 0.02
N ILE A 178 -18.87 -5.51 0.68
CA ILE A 178 -19.17 -5.23 2.09
C ILE A 178 -20.61 -4.74 2.20
N SER A 179 -21.52 -5.64 2.58
CA SER A 179 -22.93 -5.36 2.80
C SER A 179 -23.20 -5.22 4.30
N GLY A 180 -23.94 -4.18 4.70
CA GLY A 180 -24.57 -3.92 6.01
C GLY A 180 -24.10 -4.67 7.27
N SER A 181 -23.76 -3.90 8.32
CA SER A 181 -23.35 -4.29 9.69
C SER A 181 -21.87 -4.64 9.93
N GLN A 182 -21.01 -4.54 8.91
CA GLN A 182 -19.57 -4.75 9.10
C GLN A 182 -18.82 -3.46 9.46
N THR A 183 -17.95 -3.60 10.45
CA THR A 183 -17.33 -2.58 11.29
C THR A 183 -16.44 -1.62 10.52
N GLU A 184 -16.43 -0.34 10.91
CA GLU A 184 -15.48 0.73 10.48
C GLU A 184 -14.03 0.18 10.29
N GLU A 185 -13.67 -0.79 11.13
CA GLU A 185 -12.43 -1.54 11.09
C GLU A 185 -12.13 -2.26 9.76
N MET A 186 -13.12 -2.93 9.15
CA MET A 186 -12.92 -3.65 7.89
C MET A 186 -12.64 -2.68 6.75
N VAL A 187 -13.42 -1.59 6.65
CA VAL A 187 -13.24 -0.54 5.64
C VAL A 187 -11.85 0.08 5.76
N VAL A 188 -11.42 0.42 6.98
CA VAL A 188 -10.09 1.00 7.23
C VAL A 188 -8.97 0.01 6.91
N LYS A 189 -9.11 -1.27 7.26
CA LYS A 189 -8.11 -2.29 6.93
C LYS A 189 -7.93 -2.44 5.43
N LEU A 190 -9.03 -2.53 4.68
CA LEU A 190 -8.99 -2.68 3.22
C LEU A 190 -8.46 -1.40 2.55
N TYR A 191 -8.89 -0.22 3.02
CA TYR A 191 -8.35 1.06 2.57
C TYR A 191 -6.82 1.12 2.71
N LEU A 192 -6.31 0.80 3.91
CA LEU A 192 -4.87 0.82 4.18
C LEU A 192 -4.14 -0.30 3.42
N ALA A 193 -4.80 -1.42 3.16
CA ALA A 193 -4.24 -2.48 2.33
C ALA A 193 -4.02 -1.99 0.89
N GLU A 194 -5.02 -1.34 0.29
CA GLU A 194 -4.88 -0.76 -1.05
C GLU A 194 -3.78 0.31 -1.11
N LEU A 195 -3.74 1.20 -0.12
CA LEU A 195 -2.65 2.19 -0.04
C LEU A 195 -1.28 1.54 0.15
N SER A 196 -1.19 0.38 0.80
CA SER A 196 0.08 -0.30 1.02
C SER A 196 0.67 -0.84 -0.29
N ALA A 197 -0.18 -1.18 -1.27
CA ALA A 197 0.24 -1.65 -2.59
C ALA A 197 1.02 -0.57 -3.37
N LEU A 198 0.78 0.71 -3.09
CA LEU A 198 1.44 1.83 -3.78
C LEU A 198 2.94 2.01 -3.43
N ASP A 199 3.46 1.27 -2.45
CA ASP A 199 4.85 1.37 -1.93
C ASP A 199 5.31 2.82 -1.67
N VAL A 200 4.41 3.66 -1.14
CA VAL A 200 4.77 5.03 -0.75
C VAL A 200 5.41 5.01 0.63
N GLU A 201 6.72 5.28 0.68
CA GLU A 201 7.45 5.48 1.92
C GLU A 201 7.38 6.96 2.35
N PRO A 202 6.86 7.28 3.55
CA PRO A 202 6.82 8.65 4.03
C PRO A 202 8.23 9.16 4.33
N SER A 203 8.52 10.37 3.86
CA SER A 203 9.75 11.10 4.16
C SER A 203 9.89 11.38 5.65
N PHE A 204 11.12 11.70 6.11
CA PHE A 204 11.37 12.03 7.51
C PHE A 204 10.44 13.13 8.05
N PHE A 205 10.19 14.18 7.25
CA PHE A 205 9.33 15.29 7.66
C PHE A 205 7.86 14.86 7.80
N GLU A 206 7.36 14.02 6.90
CA GLU A 206 6.00 13.47 6.98
C GLU A 206 5.85 12.50 8.17
N ARG A 207 6.88 11.70 8.46
CA ARG A 207 6.90 10.84 9.65
C ARG A 207 6.85 11.66 10.93
N ARG A 208 7.61 12.76 10.99
CA ARG A 208 7.61 13.69 12.13
C ARG A 208 6.27 14.40 12.27
N ASP A 209 5.70 14.92 11.18
CA ASP A 209 4.39 15.59 11.19
C ASP A 209 3.30 14.62 11.64
N ALA A 210 3.23 13.41 11.08
CA ALA A 210 2.25 12.39 11.47
C ALA A 210 2.36 12.03 12.97
N PHE A 211 3.59 11.91 13.48
CA PHE A 211 3.81 11.68 14.92
C PHE A 211 3.33 12.86 15.76
N GLN A 212 3.68 14.09 15.39
CA GLN A 212 3.24 15.31 16.08
C GLN A 212 1.72 15.46 16.04
N ARG A 213 1.07 15.23 14.90
CA ARG A 213 -0.39 15.28 14.74
C ARG A 213 -1.08 14.22 15.59
N ARG A 214 -0.52 13.00 15.68
CA ARG A 214 -1.00 11.96 16.60
C ARG A 214 -0.98 12.41 18.06
N LEU A 215 0.07 13.12 18.46
CA LEU A 215 0.19 13.68 19.80
C LEU A 215 -0.80 14.81 20.04
N VAL A 216 -0.93 15.73 19.07
CA VAL A 216 -1.91 16.83 19.13
C VAL A 216 -3.33 16.29 19.25
N ARG A 217 -3.67 15.16 18.60
CA ARG A 217 -4.99 14.51 18.75
C ARG A 217 -5.31 14.03 20.16
N LEU A 218 -4.32 13.87 21.04
CA LEU A 218 -4.58 13.56 22.44
C LEU A 218 -5.29 14.73 23.15
N VAL A 219 -5.00 15.97 22.73
CA VAL A 219 -5.55 17.21 23.31
C VAL A 219 -6.63 17.82 22.43
N TRP A 220 -6.53 17.66 21.11
CA TRP A 220 -7.47 18.19 20.11
C TRP A 220 -8.01 17.06 19.21
N PRO A 221 -9.05 16.33 19.64
CA PRO A 221 -9.57 15.18 18.89
C PRO A 221 -10.17 15.53 17.53
N LYS A 222 -10.61 16.78 17.32
CA LYS A 222 -11.19 17.27 16.05
C LYS A 222 -10.14 17.49 14.94
N LEU A 223 -8.87 17.16 15.18
CA LEU A 223 -7.82 17.35 14.20
C LEU A 223 -7.99 16.32 13.07
N GLY A 224 -8.37 16.79 11.89
CA GLY A 224 -8.61 15.96 10.72
C GLY A 224 -7.42 15.06 10.35
N TRP A 225 -7.74 13.93 9.75
CA TRP A 225 -6.77 12.98 9.22
C TRP A 225 -6.21 13.49 7.88
N LYS A 226 -4.90 13.34 7.66
CA LYS A 226 -4.25 13.64 6.38
C LYS A 226 -3.73 12.36 5.71
N SER A 227 -3.63 12.38 4.37
CA SER A 227 -3.18 11.24 3.57
C SER A 227 -1.82 10.67 4.01
N HIS A 228 -0.81 11.53 4.27
CA HIS A 228 0.51 11.07 4.71
C HIS A 228 0.48 10.35 6.07
N GLU A 229 -0.55 10.55 6.89
CA GLU A 229 -0.71 9.85 8.17
C GLU A 229 -1.13 8.39 7.96
N SER A 230 -1.89 8.10 6.90
CA SER A 230 -2.19 6.73 6.47
C SER A 230 -0.90 6.02 6.04
N HIS A 231 -0.06 6.67 5.24
CA HIS A 231 1.25 6.14 4.85
C HIS A 231 2.18 5.95 6.06
N TYR A 232 2.11 6.83 7.06
CA TYR A 232 2.83 6.64 8.31
C TYR A 232 2.34 5.43 9.11
N VAL A 233 1.03 5.17 9.17
CA VAL A 233 0.47 3.96 9.80
C VAL A 233 0.97 2.70 9.10
N ILE A 234 0.94 2.68 7.76
CA ILE A 234 1.44 1.57 6.95
C ILE A 234 2.94 1.36 7.17
N TYR A 235 3.73 2.43 7.17
CA TYR A 235 5.16 2.39 7.48
C TYR A 235 5.43 1.77 8.86
N ARG A 236 4.67 2.18 9.88
CA ARG A 236 4.79 1.62 11.23
C ARG A 236 4.39 0.15 11.29
N ALA A 237 3.37 -0.26 10.54
CA ALA A 237 2.96 -1.66 10.45
C ALA A 237 4.02 -2.52 9.76
N ALA A 238 4.59 -2.06 8.65
CA ALA A 238 5.67 -2.76 7.94
C ALA A 238 6.91 -2.97 8.82
N LYS A 239 7.23 -2.02 9.72
CA LYS A 239 8.32 -2.14 10.70
C LYS A 239 8.03 -3.11 11.86
N THR A 240 6.82 -3.67 11.95
CA THR A 240 6.45 -4.67 12.96
C THR A 240 6.42 -6.09 12.43
N LEU A 241 6.67 -6.28 11.14
CA LEU A 241 7.01 -7.58 10.55
C LEU A 241 8.45 -7.96 10.97
#